data_AF-A0ABD4UFF9-F1
#
_entry.id   AF-A0ABD4UFF9-F1
#
_cell.length_a   1.000
_cell.length_b   1.000
_cell.length_c   1.000
_cell.angle_alpha   90.00
_cell.angle_beta   90.00
_cell.angle_gamma   90.00
#
_symmetry.space_group_name_H-M   'P 1'
#
loop_
_entity.id
_entity.type
_entity.pdbx_description
1 polymer ?
#
loop_
_entity_poly.entity_id
_entity_poly.type
_entity_poly.pdbx_seq_one_letter_code
_entity_poly.pdbx_strand_id
1 'polypeptide(L)'
;MPHVDYEVACQAIGQLIAHYVAVIAEEESRSEPDAECIAIADAERKTLVAARDALHPDDAVAIARALDVYGLRVRRLNLGRA
;
A
#
# COMPACT_ATOMS: atom_id res chain seq x y z
N MET A 1 21.63 10.02 -1.03
CA MET A 1 20.93 9.73 -2.30
C MET A 1 19.42 9.82 -2.05
N PRO A 2 18.85 11.02 -1.93
CA PRO A 2 17.44 11.21 -1.51
C PRO A 2 16.43 10.51 -2.44
N HIS A 3 16.79 10.33 -3.72
CA HIS A 3 15.95 9.62 -4.68
C HIS A 3 15.79 8.12 -4.39
N VAL A 4 16.80 7.45 -3.81
CA VAL A 4 16.70 6.00 -3.58
C VAL A 4 15.66 5.70 -2.50
N ASP A 5 15.68 6.43 -1.39
CA ASP A 5 14.73 6.24 -0.30
C ASP A 5 13.30 6.60 -0.73
N TYR A 6 13.14 7.63 -1.56
CA TYR A 6 11.87 7.96 -2.21
C TYR A 6 11.34 6.80 -3.05
N GLU A 7 12.16 6.24 -3.94
CA GLU A 7 11.75 5.10 -4.79
C GLU A 7 11.40 3.88 -3.95
N VAL A 8 12.15 3.60 -2.88
CA VAL A 8 11.83 2.49 -1.95
C VAL A 8 10.49 2.74 -1.24
N ALA A 9 10.21 3.97 -0.82
CA ALA A 9 8.93 4.33 -0.21
C ALA A 9 7.76 4.17 -1.21
N CYS A 10 7.92 4.67 -2.43
CA CYS A 10 6.96 4.52 -3.52
C CYS A 10 6.71 3.04 -3.85
N GLN A 11 7.77 2.23 -3.90
CA GLN A 11 7.65 0.79 -4.13
C GLN A 11 6.89 0.11 -2.99
N ALA A 12 7.21 0.42 -1.73
CA ALA A 12 6.53 -0.17 -0.59
C ALA A 12 5.02 0.15 -0.60
N ILE A 13 4.66 1.40 -0.84
CA ILE A 13 3.25 1.80 -0.97
C ILE A 13 2.59 1.10 -2.18
N GLY A 14 3.30 1.02 -3.31
CA GLY A 14 2.82 0.33 -4.51
C GLY A 14 2.52 -1.15 -4.28
N GLN A 15 3.34 -1.86 -3.52
CA GLN A 15 3.09 -3.26 -3.16
C GLN A 15 1.83 -3.44 -2.31
N LEU A 16 1.58 -2.52 -1.37
CA LEU A 16 0.35 -2.54 -0.56
C LEU A 16 -0.89 -2.23 -1.41
N ILE A 17 -0.80 -1.27 -2.33
CA ILE A 17 -1.89 -0.99 -3.30
C ILE A 17 -2.21 -2.25 -4.11
N ALA A 18 -1.19 -2.90 -4.67
CA ALA A 18 -1.38 -4.12 -5.46
C ALA A 18 -2.00 -5.26 -4.62
N HIS A 19 -1.65 -5.36 -3.34
CA HIS A 19 -2.29 -6.31 -2.43
C HIS A 19 -3.78 -6.05 -2.27
N TYR A 20 -4.20 -4.81 -1.99
CA TYR A 20 -5.62 -4.50 -1.83
C TYR A 20 -6.40 -4.65 -3.14
N VAL A 21 -5.79 -4.34 -4.29
CA VAL A 21 -6.40 -4.66 -5.60
C VAL A 21 -6.66 -6.15 -5.74
N ALA A 22 -5.70 -7.00 -5.35
CA ALA A 22 -5.88 -8.45 -5.40
C ALA A 22 -6.96 -8.94 -4.42
N VAL A 23 -7.03 -8.39 -3.21
CA VAL A 23 -8.07 -8.71 -2.21
C VAL A 23 -9.47 -8.36 -2.74
N ILE A 24 -9.63 -7.17 -3.32
CA ILE A 24 -10.89 -6.75 -3.93
C ILE A 24 -11.30 -7.70 -5.05
N ALA A 25 -10.38 -7.98 -5.98
CA ALA A 25 -10.65 -8.87 -7.11
C ALA A 25 -10.99 -10.31 -6.66
N GLU A 26 -10.34 -10.81 -5.61
CA GLU A 26 -10.65 -12.12 -5.02
C GLU A 26 -12.07 -12.13 -4.43
N GLU A 27 -12.42 -11.12 -3.63
CA GLU A 27 -13.75 -11.02 -3.02
C GLU A 27 -14.86 -10.87 -4.07
N GLU A 28 -14.65 -10.03 -5.09
CA GLU A 28 -15.57 -9.85 -6.22
C GLU A 28 -15.78 -11.13 -7.03
N SER A 29 -14.82 -12.05 -7.02
CA SER A 29 -14.91 -13.33 -7.74
C SER A 29 -15.70 -14.41 -7.01
N ARG A 30 -16.08 -14.18 -5.74
CA ARG A 30 -16.84 -15.15 -4.93
C ARG A 30 -18.28 -15.24 -5.40
N SER A 31 -18.92 -16.38 -5.13
CA SER A 31 -20.33 -16.60 -5.46
C SER A 31 -21.28 -15.65 -4.70
N GLU A 32 -20.87 -15.25 -3.49
CA GLU A 32 -21.55 -14.25 -2.67
C GLU A 32 -20.49 -13.24 -2.19
N PRO A 33 -20.22 -12.18 -2.97
CA PRO A 33 -19.23 -11.15 -2.59
C PRO A 33 -19.65 -10.37 -1.34
N ASP A 34 -18.71 -10.17 -0.41
CA ASP A 34 -18.92 -9.31 0.74
C ASP A 34 -18.64 -7.83 0.37
N ALA A 35 -19.71 -7.06 0.22
CA ALA A 35 -19.63 -5.64 -0.10
C ALA A 35 -18.96 -4.78 0.99
N GLU A 36 -19.05 -5.18 2.26
CA GLU A 36 -18.39 -4.48 3.36
C GLU A 36 -16.88 -4.72 3.30
N CYS A 37 -16.46 -5.97 3.06
CA CYS A 37 -15.07 -6.34 2.85
C CYS A 37 -14.44 -5.57 1.67
N ILE A 38 -15.14 -5.50 0.53
CA ILE A 38 -14.70 -4.72 -0.64
C ILE A 38 -14.56 -3.24 -0.30
N ALA A 39 -15.54 -2.65 0.40
CA ALA A 39 -15.52 -1.24 0.77
C ALA A 39 -14.33 -0.90 1.70
N ILE A 40 -14.03 -1.77 2.67
CA ILE A 40 -12.88 -1.61 3.56
C ILE A 40 -11.56 -1.69 2.77
N ALA A 41 -11.41 -2.70 1.91
CA ALA A 41 -10.21 -2.88 1.09
C ALA A 41 -10.00 -1.70 0.12
N ASP A 42 -11.07 -1.18 -0.48
CA ASP A 42 -11.00 -0.03 -1.38
C ASP A 42 -10.66 1.27 -0.63
N ALA A 43 -11.16 1.46 0.59
CA ALA A 43 -10.81 2.61 1.43
C ALA A 43 -9.31 2.61 1.80
N GLU A 44 -8.75 1.46 2.18
CA GLU A 44 -7.31 1.31 2.43
C GLU A 44 -6.49 1.58 1.16
N ARG A 45 -6.91 1.02 0.01
CA ARG A 45 -6.26 1.25 -1.28
C ARG A 45 -6.24 2.74 -1.65
N LYS A 46 -7.36 3.45 -1.49
CA LYS A 46 -7.46 4.90 -1.76
C LYS A 46 -6.56 5.72 -0.85
N THR A 47 -6.50 5.37 0.43
CA THR A 47 -5.59 5.99 1.40
C THR A 47 -4.13 5.86 0.96
N LEU A 48 -3.73 4.67 0.50
CA LEU A 48 -2.37 4.41 0.02
C LEU A 48 -2.05 5.16 -1.27
N VAL A 49 -2.99 5.25 -2.22
CA VAL A 49 -2.83 6.06 -3.44
C VAL A 49 -2.60 7.52 -3.07
N ALA A 50 -3.43 8.09 -2.20
CA ALA A 50 -3.26 9.47 -1.74
C ALA A 50 -1.91 9.69 -1.03
N ALA A 51 -1.47 8.74 -0.21
CA ALA A 51 -0.18 8.82 0.46
C ALA A 51 1.00 8.80 -0.53
N ARG A 52 0.93 7.97 -1.59
CA ARG A 52 1.94 7.93 -2.64
C ARG A 52 1.95 9.22 -3.45
N ASP A 53 0.78 9.70 -3.85
CA ASP A 53 0.66 10.88 -4.70
C ASP A 53 1.05 12.17 -3.96
N ALA A 54 0.95 12.18 -2.62
CA ALA A 54 1.42 13.28 -1.77
C ALA A 54 2.94 13.21 -1.46
N LEU A 55 3.61 12.09 -1.75
CA LEU A 55 5.03 11.93 -1.43
C LEU A 55 5.89 12.68 -2.44
N HIS A 56 6.81 13.51 -1.93
CA HIS A 56 7.71 14.31 -2.77
C HIS A 56 9.17 13.84 -2.59
N PRO A 57 9.98 13.72 -3.67
CA PRO A 57 11.37 13.25 -3.58
C PRO A 57 12.29 14.15 -2.75
N ASP A 58 11.95 15.43 -2.62
CA ASP A 58 12.72 16.39 -1.80
C ASP A 58 12.26 16.46 -0.33
N ASP A 59 11.19 15.79 0.04
CA ASP A 59 10.70 15.76 1.43
C ASP A 59 11.26 14.53 2.18
N ALA A 60 12.51 14.66 2.61
CA ALA A 60 13.22 13.61 3.34
C ALA A 60 12.49 13.16 4.63
N VAL A 61 11.73 14.06 5.28
CA VAL A 61 10.98 13.74 6.50
C VAL A 61 9.76 12.89 6.16
N ALA A 62 9.01 13.25 5.12
CA ALA A 62 7.89 12.46 4.64
C ALA A 62 8.34 11.08 4.14
N ILE A 63 9.46 11.00 3.41
CA ILE A 63 10.05 9.75 2.93
C ILE A 63 10.42 8.84 4.11
N ALA A 64 11.14 9.36 5.11
CA ALA A 64 11.53 8.56 6.27
C ALA A 64 10.30 8.01 7.03
N ARG A 65 9.25 8.82 7.19
CA ARG A 65 7.98 8.38 7.80
C ARG A 65 7.27 7.33 6.95
N ALA A 66 7.23 7.51 5.63
CA ALA A 66 6.63 6.55 4.72
C ALA A 66 7.34 5.19 4.79
N LEU A 67 8.67 5.18 4.87
CA LEU A 67 9.45 3.95 5.02
C LEU A 67 9.18 3.24 6.35
N ASP A 68 9.10 3.97 7.46
CA ASP A 68 8.79 3.38 8.77
C ASP A 68 7.39 2.73 8.79
N VAL A 69 6.39 3.46 8.30
CA VAL A 69 4.99 3.00 8.30
C VAL A 69 4.75 1.90 7.27
N TYR A 70 5.08 2.15 6.00
CA TYR A 70 4.71 1.26 4.89
C TYR A 70 5.74 0.14 4.69
N GLY A 71 7.02 0.38 4.99
CA GLY A 71 8.03 -0.67 4.96
C GLY A 71 7.75 -1.79 5.95
N LEU A 72 7.33 -1.46 7.18
CA LEU A 72 6.91 -2.46 8.16
C LEU A 72 5.66 -3.23 7.72
N ARG A 73 4.66 -2.54 7.15
CA ARG A 73 3.44 -3.16 6.61
C ARG A 73 3.77 -4.15 5.49
N VAL A 74 4.63 -3.78 4.54
CA VAL A 74 5.08 -4.67 3.46
C VAL A 74 5.83 -5.88 3.99
N ARG A 75 6.72 -5.70 4.97
CA ARG A 75 7.44 -6.83 5.59
C ARG A 75 6.45 -7.82 6.21
N ARG A 76 5.43 -7.34 6.94
CA ARG A 76 4.39 -8.20 7.52
C ARG A 76 3.59 -8.91 6.44
N LEU A 77 3.20 -8.21 5.38
CA LEU A 77 2.51 -8.78 4.23
C LEU A 77 3.32 -9.92 3.60
N ASN A 78 4.63 -9.73 3.40
CA ASN A 78 5.49 -10.75 2.79
C ASN A 78 5.72 -11.95 3.71
N LEU A 79 5.80 -11.74 5.03
CA LEU A 79 5.90 -12.84 6.00
C LEU A 79 4.61 -13.67 6.09
N GLY A 80 3.44 -13.04 5.87
CA GLY A 80 2.16 -13.76 5.79
C GLY A 80 1.91 -14.45 4.43
N ARG A 81 2.78 -14.22 3.43
CA ARG A 81 2.74 -14.87 2.11
C ARG A 81 3.76 -16.01 1.96
N ALA A 82 4.63 -16.23 2.95
CA ALA A 82 5.64 -17.28 2.98
C ALA A 82 5.11 -18.55 3.65
#